data_AF-A0A7C4X7Q1-F1
#
_entry.id   AF-A0A7C4X7Q1-F1
#
_cell.length_a   1.000
_cell.length_b   1.000
_cell.length_c   1.000
_cell.angle_alpha   90.00
_cell.angle_beta   90.00
_cell.angle_gamma   90.00
#
_symmetry.space_group_name_H-M   'P 1'
#
loop_
_entity.id
_entity.type
_entity.pdbx_description
1 polymer ?
#
loop_
_entity_poly.entity_id
_entity_poly.type
_entity_poly.pdbx_seq_one_letter_code
_entity_poly.pdbx_strand_id
1 'polypeptide(L)'
;MAVESTLLVLQGALLALAIVFLALALQLRDLIRAIASFAAGSAFVAAAMFVLQAPFAAVLELTVGAGLVAVLFLVAITLIGGRERAEEVGG
;
A
#
# COMPACT_ATOMS: atom_id res chain seq x y z
N MET A 1 -30.83 -11.69 -4.52
CA MET A 1 -30.96 -10.23 -4.72
C MET A 1 -30.23 -9.44 -3.65
N ALA A 2 -30.67 -9.37 -2.38
CA ALA A 2 -30.00 -8.53 -1.37
C ALA A 2 -28.50 -8.85 -1.14
N VAL A 3 -28.12 -10.13 -1.13
CA VAL A 3 -26.71 -10.55 -0.89
C VAL A 3 -25.78 -10.12 -2.02
N GLU A 4 -26.18 -10.29 -3.29
CA GLU A 4 -25.42 -9.80 -4.44
C GLU A 4 -25.22 -8.29 -4.38
N SER A 5 -26.28 -7.54 -4.04
CA SER A 5 -26.20 -6.09 -3.87
C SER A 5 -25.19 -5.71 -2.78
N THR A 6 -25.22 -6.39 -1.63
CA THR A 6 -24.26 -6.16 -0.54
C THR A 6 -22.82 -6.45 -0.96
N LEU A 7 -22.57 -7.53 -1.71
CA LEU A 7 -21.23 -7.87 -2.21
C LEU A 7 -20.71 -6.80 -3.19
N LEU A 8 -21.57 -6.30 -4.09
CA LEU A 8 -21.20 -5.23 -5.02
C LEU A 8 -20.84 -3.93 -4.28
N VAL A 9 -21.64 -3.56 -3.27
CA VAL A 9 -21.39 -2.36 -2.46
C VAL A 9 -20.08 -2.50 -1.68
N LEU A 10 -19.83 -3.68 -1.07
CA LEU A 10 -18.60 -3.95 -0.34
C LEU A 10 -17.37 -3.90 -1.26
N GLN A 11 -17.43 -4.54 -2.43
CA GLN A 11 -16.36 -4.53 -3.40
C GLN A 11 -16.06 -3.12 -3.90
N GLY A 12 -17.10 -2.35 -4.22
CA GLY A 12 -16.96 -0.96 -4.63
C GLY A 12 -16.33 -0.09 -3.54
N ALA A 13 -16.73 -0.28 -2.28
CA ALA A 13 -16.18 0.45 -1.15
C ALA A 13 -14.67 0.13 -0.93
N LEU A 14 -14.28 -1.14 -1.00
CA LEU A 14 -12.88 -1.55 -0.87
C LEU A 14 -12.00 -0.94 -1.96
N LEU A 15 -12.46 -0.99 -3.22
CA LEU A 15 -11.71 -0.43 -4.34
C LEU A 15 -11.65 1.11 -4.29
N ALA A 16 -12.75 1.76 -3.90
CA ALA A 16 -12.76 3.22 -3.71
C ALA A 16 -11.75 3.63 -2.62
N LEU A 17 -11.70 2.89 -1.51
CA LEU A 17 -10.77 3.16 -0.42
C LEU A 17 -9.32 2.91 -0.86
N ALA A 18 -9.05 1.84 -1.61
CA ALA A 18 -7.75 1.59 -2.22
C ALA A 18 -7.29 2.77 -3.10
N ILE A 19 -8.16 3.26 -3.99
CA ILE A 19 -7.87 4.41 -4.85
C ILE A 19 -7.56 5.66 -4.03
N VAL A 20 -8.34 5.95 -2.98
CA VAL A 20 -8.10 7.10 -2.10
C VAL A 20 -6.72 7.02 -1.45
N PHE A 21 -6.36 5.89 -0.85
CA PHE A 21 -5.06 5.71 -0.20
C PHE A 21 -3.89 5.75 -1.19
N LEU A 22 -4.04 5.18 -2.38
CA LEU A 22 -3.02 5.25 -3.43
C LEU A 22 -2.87 6.67 -3.97
N ALA A 23 -3.96 7.41 -4.16
CA ALA A 23 -3.91 8.82 -4.56
C ALA A 23 -3.26 9.69 -3.47
N LEU A 24 -3.57 9.44 -2.19
CA LEU A 24 -2.92 10.10 -1.05
C LEU A 24 -1.42 9.82 -1.03
N ALA A 25 -0.99 8.60 -1.34
CA ALA A 25 0.43 8.25 -1.43
C ALA A 25 1.19 9.13 -2.43
N LEU A 26 0.55 9.53 -3.54
CA LEU A 26 1.15 10.43 -4.55
C LEU A 26 1.21 11.90 -4.11
N GLN A 27 0.34 12.34 -3.20
CA GLN A 27 0.27 13.74 -2.77
C GLN A 27 1.13 14.02 -1.53
N LEU A 28 1.50 12.98 -0.77
CA LEU A 28 2.29 13.12 0.45
C LEU A 28 3.75 13.47 0.12
N ARG A 29 4.22 14.61 0.64
CA ARG A 29 5.62 15.06 0.51
C ARG A 29 6.60 14.26 1.38
N ASP A 30 6.09 13.70 2.47
CA ASP A 30 6.88 12.85 3.36
C ASP A 30 6.82 11.42 2.83
N LEU A 31 7.98 10.88 2.44
CA LEU A 31 8.06 9.59 1.78
C LEU A 31 7.67 8.44 2.72
N ILE A 32 7.91 8.53 4.03
CA ILE A 32 7.52 7.50 4.99
C ILE A 32 5.99 7.45 5.07
N ARG A 33 5.35 8.62 5.13
CA ARG A 33 3.87 8.72 5.10
C ARG A 33 3.31 8.25 3.75
N ALA A 34 3.99 8.56 2.64
CA ALA A 34 3.60 8.08 1.32
C ALA A 34 3.64 6.55 1.24
N ILE A 35 4.69 5.91 1.76
CA ILE A 35 4.81 4.44 1.82
C ILE A 35 3.72 3.83 2.69
N ALA A 36 3.44 4.43 3.86
CA ALA A 36 2.37 3.95 4.73
C ALA A 36 1.00 4.01 4.03
N SER A 37 0.74 5.09 3.28
CA SER A 37 -0.48 5.25 2.47
C SER A 37 -0.54 4.23 1.33
N PHE A 38 0.59 3.96 0.66
CA PHE A 38 0.70 2.92 -0.37
C PHE A 38 0.41 1.53 0.20
N ALA A 39 1.01 1.17 1.35
CA ALA A 39 0.80 -0.11 2.01
C ALA A 39 -0.68 -0.31 2.40
N ALA A 40 -1.31 0.74 2.95
CA ALA A 40 -2.74 0.72 3.27
C ALA A 40 -3.61 0.53 2.01
N GLY A 41 -3.31 1.25 0.93
CA GLY A 41 -4.01 1.09 -0.35
C GLY A 41 -3.90 -0.33 -0.93
N SER A 42 -2.69 -0.88 -0.94
CA SER A 42 -2.43 -2.26 -1.39
C SER A 42 -3.14 -3.31 -0.50
N ALA A 43 -3.23 -3.09 0.82
CA ALA A 43 -3.99 -3.96 1.71
C ALA A 43 -5.50 -3.99 1.37
N PHE A 44 -6.09 -2.86 0.95
CA PHE A 44 -7.47 -2.85 0.47
C PHE A 44 -7.64 -3.58 -0.87
N VAL A 45 -6.64 -3.53 -1.76
CA VAL A 45 -6.64 -4.36 -2.98
C VAL A 45 -6.59 -5.85 -2.64
N ALA A 46 -5.76 -6.25 -1.67
CA ALA A 46 -5.75 -7.63 -1.17
C ALA A 46 -7.11 -8.04 -0.58
N ALA A 47 -7.75 -7.18 0.21
CA ALA A 47 -9.09 -7.44 0.73
C ALA A 47 -10.14 -7.58 -0.39
N ALA A 48 -10.05 -6.77 -1.45
CA ALA A 48 -10.93 -6.89 -2.62
C ALA A 48 -10.73 -8.23 -3.36
N MET A 49 -9.49 -8.75 -3.44
CA MET A 49 -9.19 -10.07 -4.00
C MET A 49 -9.81 -11.21 -3.17
N PHE A 50 -9.90 -11.07 -1.85
CA PHE A 50 -10.61 -12.04 -1.00
C PHE A 50 -12.11 -12.11 -1.35
N VAL A 51 -12.75 -10.97 -1.56
CA VAL A 51 -14.18 -10.91 -1.95
C VAL A 51 -14.39 -11.58 -3.31
N LEU A 52 -13.45 -11.43 -4.24
CA LEU A 52 -13.47 -12.06 -5.57
C LEU A 52 -13.15 -13.57 -5.58
N GLN A 53 -13.09 -14.24 -4.43
CA GLN A 53 -12.74 -15.66 -4.32
C GLN A 53 -11.33 -15.98 -4.87
N ALA A 54 -10.41 -15.02 -4.80
CA ALA A 54 -9.01 -15.17 -5.21
C ALA A 54 -8.05 -15.13 -4.00
N PRO A 55 -8.12 -16.11 -3.07
CA PRO A 55 -7.39 -16.07 -1.80
C PRO A 55 -5.86 -16.11 -1.98
N PHE A 56 -5.36 -16.86 -2.96
CA PHE A 56 -3.93 -16.89 -3.25
C PHE A 56 -3.43 -15.53 -3.74
N ALA A 57 -4.16 -14.86 -4.64
CA ALA A 57 -3.82 -13.52 -5.09
C ALA A 57 -3.88 -12.51 -3.94
N ALA A 58 -4.88 -12.63 -3.06
CA ALA A 58 -5.02 -11.76 -1.90
C ALA A 58 -3.85 -11.86 -0.92
N VAL A 59 -3.43 -13.08 -0.58
CA VAL A 59 -2.28 -13.30 0.31
C VAL A 59 -0.99 -12.80 -0.35
N LEU A 60 -0.81 -13.04 -1.65
CA LEU A 60 0.34 -12.56 -2.40
C LEU A 60 0.39 -11.03 -2.44
N GLU A 61 -0.72 -10.35 -2.71
CA GLU A 61 -0.76 -8.88 -2.68
C GLU A 61 -0.52 -8.33 -1.27
N LEU A 62 -1.11 -8.92 -0.23
CA LEU A 62 -0.91 -8.45 1.14
C LEU A 62 0.54 -8.62 1.62
N THR A 63 1.19 -9.73 1.23
CA THR A 63 2.57 -10.02 1.61
C THR A 63 3.59 -9.29 0.74
N VAL A 64 3.41 -9.27 -0.57
CA VAL A 64 4.37 -8.68 -1.52
C VAL A 64 4.08 -7.20 -1.73
N GLY A 65 2.85 -6.84 -2.12
CA GLY A 65 2.46 -5.45 -2.38
C GLY A 65 2.46 -4.61 -1.11
N ALA A 66 1.62 -4.97 -0.14
CA ALA A 66 1.46 -4.18 1.09
C ALA A 66 2.64 -4.36 2.07
N GLY A 67 3.24 -5.55 2.10
CA GLY A 67 4.36 -5.88 2.98
C GLY A 67 5.73 -5.59 2.37
N LEU A 68 6.22 -6.50 1.52
CA LEU A 68 7.60 -6.50 1.01
C LEU A 68 7.97 -5.21 0.30
N VAL A 69 7.16 -4.75 -0.67
CA VAL A 69 7.48 -3.55 -1.46
C VAL A 69 7.51 -2.31 -0.56
N ALA A 70 6.59 -2.18 0.41
CA ALA A 70 6.60 -1.09 1.37
C ALA A 70 7.86 -1.10 2.25
N VAL A 71 8.27 -2.27 2.73
CA VAL A 71 9.51 -2.42 3.51
C VAL A 71 10.73 -2.09 2.66
N LEU A 72 10.78 -2.53 1.40
CA LEU A 72 11.89 -2.23 0.50
C LEU A 72 12.01 -0.72 0.24
N PHE A 73 10.90 0.00 0.08
CA PHE A 73 10.92 1.46 -0.01
C PHE A 73 11.42 2.11 1.28
N LEU A 74 10.98 1.63 2.45
CA LEU A 74 11.43 2.16 3.73
C LEU A 74 12.94 1.96 3.92
N VAL A 75 13.44 0.78 3.59
CA VAL A 75 14.88 0.46 3.60
C VAL A 75 15.64 1.38 2.66
N ALA A 76 15.17 1.55 1.42
CA ALA A 76 15.83 2.41 0.44
C ALA A 76 15.95 3.86 0.93
N ILE A 77 14.88 4.45 1.47
CA ILE A 77 14.92 5.82 2.01
C ILE A 77 15.85 5.92 3.21
N THR A 78 15.82 4.93 4.09
CA THR A 78 16.69 4.90 5.27
C THR A 78 18.17 4.87 4.85
N LEU A 79 18.50 4.09 3.83
CA LEU A 79 19.86 4.04 3.27
C LEU A 79 20.27 5.35 2.59
N ILE A 80 19.37 5.99 1.84
CA ILE A 80 19.65 7.25 1.16
C ILE A 80 19.87 8.38 2.18
N GLY A 81 18.93 8.57 3.12
CA GLY A 81 19.05 9.62 4.14
C GLY A 81 20.25 9.41 5.09
N GLY A 82 20.71 8.17 5.26
CA GLY A 82 21.94 7.87 5.99
C GLY A 82 23.22 8.26 5.25
N ARG A 83 23.24 8.20 3.90
CA ARG A 83 24.41 8.55 3.08
C ARG A 83 24.65 10.05 3.05
N GLU A 84 23.61 10.86 2.92
CA GLU A 84 23.72 12.33 2.89
C GLU A 84 24.40 12.87 4.15
N ARG A 85 24.09 12.31 5.33
CA ARG A 85 24.69 12.73 6.61
C ARG A 85 26.14 12.28 6.81
N ALA A 86 26.56 11.19 6.18
CA ALA A 86 27.93 10.69 6.29
C ALA A 86 28.92 11.52 5.45
N GLU A 87 28.45 12.08 4.33
CA GLU A 87 29.25 12.94 3.45
C GLU A 87 29.43 14.36 4.05
N GLU A 88 28.44 14.88 4.78
CA GLU A 88 28.53 16.20 5.46
C GLU A 88 29.50 16.22 6.67
N VAL A 89 29.73 15.08 7.34
CA VAL A 89 30.60 15.01 8.53
C VAL A 89 32.06 14.70 8.16
N GLY A 90 32.32 14.25 6.93
CA GLY A 90 33.65 13.92 6.41
C GLY A 90 34.30 14.96 5.50
N GLY A 91 33.64 16.11 5.27
CA GLY A 91 34.10 17.20 4.39
C GLY A 91 34.70 18.39 5.13
#